data_AF-A0A6I3LMJ2-F1
#
_entry.id   AF-A0A6I3LMJ2-F1
#
_cell.length_a   1.000
_cell.length_b   1.000
_cell.length_c   1.000
_cell.angle_alpha   90.00
_cell.angle_beta   90.00
_cell.angle_gamma   90.00
#
_symmetry.space_group_name_H-M   'P 1'
#
loop_
_entity.id
_entity.type
_entity.pdbx_description
1 polymer ?
#
loop_
_entity_poly.entity_id
_entity_poly.type
_entity_poly.pdbx_seq_one_letter_code
_entity_poly.pdbx_strand_id
1 'polypeptide(L)'
;MNSIVWSQTAQDDYWDNIDFLLRRWTKRESIRFINAVEKTIELLKQGQVTFKSTGYKNTYQITIVKQITLYYIFIEDNKIVLLRFFNNHQNTNKLSL
;
A
#
# COMPACT_ATOMS: atom_id res chain seq x y z
N MET A 1 11.23 16.20 2.59
CA MET A 1 11.13 14.85 2.01
C MET A 1 10.60 13.94 3.10
N ASN A 2 9.51 13.22 2.85
CA ASN A 2 8.84 12.43 3.87
C ASN A 2 9.61 11.13 4.14
N SER A 3 9.58 10.66 5.39
CA SER A 3 10.09 9.33 5.74
C SER A 3 8.98 8.29 5.67
N ILE A 4 9.30 7.08 5.23
CA ILE A 4 8.33 5.97 5.12
C ILE A 4 8.63 4.95 6.20
N VAL A 5 7.61 4.59 6.97
CA VAL A 5 7.64 3.50 7.94
C VAL A 5 6.58 2.48 7.55
N TRP A 6 6.93 1.21 7.58
CA TRP A 6 6.00 0.12 7.32
C TRP A 6 5.54 -0.46 8.64
N SER A 7 4.23 -0.56 8.84
CA SER A 7 3.69 -1.40 9.91
C SER A 7 4.06 -2.86 9.64
N GLN A 8 4.04 -3.71 10.68
CA GLN A 8 4.26 -5.14 10.50
C GLN A 8 3.22 -5.72 9.52
N THR A 9 1.95 -5.36 9.69
CA THR A 9 0.86 -5.77 8.80
C THR A 9 1.11 -5.38 7.34
N ALA A 10 1.65 -4.19 7.07
CA ALA A 10 1.96 -3.76 5.71
C ALA A 10 3.10 -4.59 5.10
N GLN A 11 4.10 -4.98 5.89
CA GLN A 11 5.18 -5.85 5.43
C GLN A 11 4.62 -7.25 5.10
N ASP A 12 3.81 -7.81 5.99
CA ASP A 12 3.21 -9.12 5.81
C ASP A 12 2.29 -9.13 4.57
N ASP A 13 1.38 -8.14 4.44
CA ASP A 13 0.50 -8.00 3.28
C ASP A 13 1.32 -7.89 1.97
N TYR A 14 2.44 -7.18 1.97
CA TYR A 14 3.27 -7.00 0.78
C TYR A 14 3.89 -8.32 0.32
N TRP A 15 4.47 -9.09 1.25
CA TRP A 15 5.04 -10.40 0.95
C TRP A 15 3.96 -11.40 0.54
N ASP A 16 2.82 -11.42 1.23
CA ASP A 16 1.70 -12.29 0.90
C ASP A 16 1.15 -12.00 -0.51
N ASN A 17 1.06 -10.73 -0.89
CA ASN A 17 0.65 -10.34 -2.25
C ASN A 17 1.67 -10.81 -3.30
N ILE A 18 2.98 -10.71 -3.04
CA ILE A 18 4.02 -11.20 -3.95
C ILE A 18 3.94 -12.72 -4.09
N ASP A 19 3.89 -13.46 -2.98
CA ASP A 19 3.80 -14.92 -3.00
C ASP A 19 2.52 -15.38 -3.72
N PHE A 20 1.38 -14.74 -3.46
CA PHE A 20 0.14 -15.02 -4.17
C PHE A 20 0.26 -14.77 -5.68
N LEU A 21 0.85 -13.64 -6.09
CA LEU A 21 1.06 -13.31 -7.50
C LEU A 21 2.00 -14.32 -8.18
N LEU A 22 3.07 -14.77 -7.51
CA LEU A 22 3.97 -15.77 -8.06
C LEU A 22 3.33 -17.15 -8.19
N ARG A 23 2.42 -17.52 -7.28
CA ARG A 23 1.71 -18.81 -7.30
C ARG A 23 0.55 -18.87 -8.29
N ARG A 24 -0.14 -17.74 -8.51
CA ARG A 24 -1.39 -17.68 -9.29
C ARG A 24 -1.25 -16.99 -10.64
N TRP A 25 -0.21 -16.19 -10.82
CA TRP A 25 0.02 -15.37 -12.00
C TRP A 25 1.48 -15.50 -12.46
N THR A 26 1.89 -14.74 -13.47
CA THR A 26 3.27 -14.82 -13.95
C THR A 26 4.19 -13.94 -13.12
N LYS A 27 5.49 -14.23 -13.20
CA LYS A 27 6.55 -13.38 -12.64
C LYS A 27 6.42 -11.91 -13.07
N ARG A 28 5.91 -11.65 -14.29
CA ARG A 28 5.70 -10.30 -14.80
C ARG A 28 4.68 -9.52 -13.96
N GLU A 29 3.59 -10.14 -13.53
CA GLU A 29 2.60 -9.47 -12.68
C GLU A 29 3.17 -9.16 -11.28
N SER A 30 4.01 -10.05 -10.75
CA SER A 30 4.72 -9.81 -9.47
C SER A 30 5.68 -8.62 -9.56
N ILE A 31 6.49 -8.55 -10.63
CA ILE A 31 7.39 -7.41 -10.89
C ILE A 31 6.59 -6.12 -11.08
N ARG A 32 5.47 -6.16 -11.80
CA ARG A 32 4.60 -5.00 -11.98
C ARG A 32 4.08 -4.46 -10.66
N PHE A 33 3.69 -5.34 -9.73
CA PHE A 33 3.25 -4.95 -8.40
C PHE A 33 4.40 -4.30 -7.61
N ILE A 34 5.57 -4.93 -7.56
CA ILE A 34 6.76 -4.41 -6.85
C ILE A 34 7.11 -3.00 -7.35
N ASN A 35 7.23 -2.84 -8.67
CA ASN A 35 7.58 -1.55 -9.28
C ASN A 35 6.50 -0.48 -9.00
N ALA A 36 5.22 -0.86 -8.94
CA ALA A 36 4.14 0.07 -8.60
C ALA A 36 4.23 0.54 -7.14
N VAL A 37 4.55 -0.37 -6.20
CA VAL A 37 4.77 -0.02 -4.80
C VAL A 37 5.95 0.94 -4.64
N GLU A 38 7.09 0.64 -5.27
CA GLU A 38 8.28 1.49 -5.24
C GLU A 38 8.00 2.89 -5.77
N LYS A 39 7.36 2.98 -6.95
CA LYS A 39 6.97 4.27 -7.54
C LYS A 39 6.04 5.05 -6.61
N THR A 40 5.04 4.40 -6.02
CA THR A 40 4.13 5.07 -5.07
C THR A 40 4.89 5.57 -3.84
N ILE A 41 5.83 4.80 -3.31
CA ILE A 41 6.67 5.20 -2.18
C ILE A 41 7.53 6.42 -2.52
N GLU A 42 8.13 6.48 -3.71
CA GLU A 42 8.89 7.65 -4.14
C GLU A 42 8.04 8.91 -4.20
N LEU A 43 6.84 8.80 -4.79
CA LEU A 43 5.92 9.93 -4.86
C LEU A 43 5.43 10.37 -3.47
N LEU A 44 5.20 9.42 -2.56
CA LEU A 44 4.87 9.70 -1.15
C LEU A 44 6.02 10.45 -0.44
N LYS A 45 7.27 10.05 -0.66
CA LYS A 45 8.46 10.74 -0.12
C LYS A 45 8.58 12.17 -0.64
N GLN A 46 8.19 12.41 -1.89
CA GLN A 46 8.25 13.72 -2.54
C GLN A 46 7.03 14.60 -2.24
N GLY A 47 5.95 14.04 -1.67
CA GLY A 47 4.69 14.75 -1.44
C GLY A 47 3.91 15.07 -2.72
N GLN A 48 4.21 14.38 -3.83
CA GLN A 48 3.67 14.65 -5.17
C GLN A 48 2.42 13.81 -5.50
N VAL A 49 1.56 13.56 -4.52
CA VAL A 49 0.42 12.66 -4.72
C VAL A 49 -0.86 13.30 -4.20
N THR A 50 -1.89 13.25 -5.04
CA THR A 50 -3.26 13.58 -4.64
C THR A 50 -3.91 12.33 -4.03
N PHE A 51 -4.32 12.44 -2.78
CA PHE A 51 -4.79 11.30 -2.00
C PHE A 51 -6.30 11.30 -1.85
N LYS A 52 -6.89 10.10 -1.79
CA LYS A 52 -8.29 9.95 -1.39
C LYS A 52 -8.35 9.73 0.12
N SER A 53 -8.92 10.69 0.84
CA SER A 53 -9.27 10.48 2.24
C SER A 53 -10.33 9.37 2.33
N THR A 54 -10.16 8.49 3.31
CA THR A 54 -11.13 7.42 3.60
C THR A 54 -12.27 7.91 4.51
N GLY A 55 -12.12 9.09 5.14
CA GLY A 55 -13.04 9.56 6.19
C GLY A 55 -12.88 8.86 7.55
N TYR A 56 -11.95 7.91 7.66
CA TYR A 56 -11.69 7.15 8.90
C TYR A 56 -10.31 7.50 9.45
N LYS A 57 -10.23 7.89 10.74
CA LYS A 57 -8.98 8.10 11.51
C LYS A 57 -7.81 8.74 10.73
N ASN A 58 -8.10 9.78 9.93
CA ASN A 58 -7.09 10.44 9.10
C ASN A 58 -6.30 9.49 8.16
N THR A 59 -6.94 8.42 7.72
CA THR A 59 -6.37 7.40 6.84
C THR A 59 -6.64 7.78 5.39
N TYR A 60 -5.62 7.62 4.57
CA TYR A 60 -5.64 7.87 3.14
C TYR A 60 -5.44 6.55 2.40
N GLN A 61 -5.95 6.52 1.17
CA GLN A 61 -5.79 5.36 0.29
C GLN A 61 -5.24 5.75 -1.08
N ILE A 62 -4.48 4.84 -1.65
CA ILE A 62 -4.02 4.91 -3.04
C ILE A 62 -4.01 3.52 -3.67
N THR A 63 -4.53 3.43 -4.89
CA THR A 63 -4.51 2.19 -5.67
C THR A 63 -3.09 1.94 -6.18
N ILE A 64 -2.49 0.81 -5.83
CA ILE A 64 -1.17 0.38 -6.33
C ILE A 64 -1.34 -0.30 -7.69
N VAL A 65 -2.23 -1.29 -7.73
CA VAL A 65 -2.73 -1.95 -8.94
C VAL A 65 -4.24 -2.14 -8.77
N LYS A 66 -4.97 -2.47 -9.83
CA LYS A 66 -6.45 -2.61 -9.79
C LYS A 66 -6.93 -3.49 -8.61
N GLN A 67 -6.14 -4.50 -8.26
CA GLN A 67 -6.44 -5.49 -7.24
C GLN A 67 -5.95 -5.12 -5.84
N ILE A 68 -5.03 -4.16 -5.67
CA ILE A 68 -4.37 -3.89 -4.38
C ILE A 68 -4.38 -2.39 -4.08
N THR A 69 -4.88 -2.05 -2.90
CA THR A 69 -4.95 -0.69 -2.38
C THR A 69 -4.01 -0.56 -1.18
N LEU A 70 -3.17 0.47 -1.21
CA LEU A 70 -2.36 0.87 -0.06
C LEU A 70 -3.17 1.83 0.82
N TYR A 71 -3.24 1.52 2.10
CA TYR A 71 -3.74 2.42 3.14
C TYR A 71 -2.58 2.91 3.99
N TYR A 72 -2.59 4.19 4.34
CA TYR A 72 -1.52 4.82 5.08
C TYR A 72 -2.02 6.07 5.84
N ILE A 73 -1.24 6.53 6.80
CA ILE A 73 -1.49 7.76 7.57
C ILE A 73 -0.28 8.69 7.54
N PHE A 74 -0.55 9.99 7.68
CA PHE A 74 0.48 10.97 8.04
C PHE A 74 0.55 11.07 9.56
N ILE A 75 1.77 11.08 10.07
CA ILE A 75 2.05 11.43 11.46
C ILE A 75 2.97 12.66 11.48
N GLU A 76 3.25 13.18 12.68
CA GLU A 76 4.12 14.34 12.87
C GLU A 76 5.52 14.12 12.24
N ASP A 77 6.23 15.21 12.00
CA ASP A 77 7.61 15.22 11.46
C ASP A 77 7.78 14.63 10.05
N ASN A 78 6.84 14.91 9.14
CA ASN A 78 6.91 14.46 7.74
C ASN A 78 7.06 12.93 7.61
N LYS A 79 6.46 12.17 8.53
CA LYS A 79 6.51 10.71 8.50
C LYS A 79 5.18 10.13 8.02
N ILE A 80 5.29 9.14 7.14
CA ILE A 80 4.17 8.41 6.56
C ILE A 80 4.28 6.97 7.04
N VAL A 81 3.21 6.46 7.64
CA VAL A 81 3.12 5.06 8.06
C VAL A 81 2.23 4.30 7.09
N LEU A 82 2.82 3.32 6.40
CA LEU A 82 2.07 2.37 5.58
C LEU A 82 1.39 1.37 6.51
N LEU A 83 0.07 1.28 6.44
CA LEU A 83 -0.73 0.45 7.35
C LEU A 83 -1.03 -0.92 6.76
N ARG A 84 -1.40 -0.98 5.48
CA ARG A 84 -1.99 -2.17 4.85
C ARG A 84 -1.82 -2.15 3.33
N PHE A 85 -1.44 -3.28 2.73
CA PHE A 85 -1.58 -3.51 1.28
C PHE A 85 -2.77 -4.44 1.04
N PHE A 86 -3.97 -3.87 1.06
CA PHE A 86 -5.20 -4.64 1.01
C PHE A 86 -5.49 -5.15 -0.40
N ASN A 87 -5.65 -6.46 -0.54
CA ASN A 87 -6.13 -7.08 -1.77
C ASN A 87 -7.66 -6.93 -1.85
N ASN A 88 -8.13 -6.13 -2.81
CA ASN A 88 -9.54 -5.74 -3.01
C ASN A 88 -10.48 -6.93 -3.29
N HIS A 89 -9.95 -8.10 -3.65
CA HIS A 89 -10.74 -9.32 -3.84
C HIS A 89 -10.92 -10.13 -2.55
N GLN A 90 -10.20 -9.78 -1.48
CA GLN A 90 -10.46 -10.34 -0.16
C GLN A 90 -11.76 -9.76 0.42
N ASN A 91 -12.49 -10.58 1.16
CA ASN A 91 -13.75 -10.22 1.78
C ASN A 91 -13.57 -8.93 2.61
N THR A 92 -14.35 -7.88 2.32
CA THR A 92 -14.16 -6.52 2.89
C THR A 92 -14.25 -6.48 4.41
N ASN A 93 -14.92 -7.47 5.03
CA ASN A 93 -14.96 -7.66 6.48
C ASN A 93 -13.59 -7.98 7.12
N LYS A 94 -12.55 -8.27 6.33
CA LYS A 94 -11.18 -8.52 6.81
C LYS A 94 -10.31 -7.25 6.85
N LEU A 95 -10.83 -6.10 6.43
CA LEU A 95 -10.11 -4.84 6.52
C LEU A 95 -10.16 -4.31 7.96
N SER A 96 -9.01 -4.38 8.63
CA SER A 96 -8.73 -3.70 9.90
C SER A 96 -7.57 -2.73 9.65
N LEU A 97 -7.77 -1.48 10.05
CA LEU A 97 -6.89 -0.32 9.84
C LEU A 97 -6.49 0.31 11.17
#